data_AF-A0AA41QKY4-F1
#
_entry.id   AF-A0AA41QKY4-F1
#
_cell.length_a   1.000
_cell.length_b   1.000
_cell.length_c   1.000
_cell.angle_alpha   90.00
_cell.angle_beta   90.00
_cell.angle_gamma   90.00
#
_symmetry.space_group_name_H-M   'P 1'
#
loop_
_entity.id
_entity.type
_entity.pdbx_description
1 polymer ?
#
loop_
_entity_poly.entity_id
_entity_poly.type
_entity_poly.pdbx_seq_one_letter_code
_entity_poly.pdbx_strand_id
1 'polypeptide(L)'
;MLDHPEPLYPSLTPLAVQARWKVPTEFPSCPDEFTDDGLMLYASRLSFGTVFAQNDLSTSLVVEHRLRDDDLIVLTRFAGEAIKDWAVAHISVLEGRFLHRSEFTFYTLQGALKHFCALAGEQFEESMDDYC
;
A
#
# COMPACT_ATOMS: atom_id res chain seq x y z
N MET A 1 15.00 8.86 20.06
CA MET A 1 13.63 8.32 20.09
C MET A 1 13.76 6.83 20.29
N LEU A 2 12.98 6.23 21.19
CA LEU A 2 13.04 4.79 21.43
C LEU A 2 12.47 4.09 20.18
N ASP A 3 13.33 3.46 19.39
CA ASP A 3 12.96 2.55 18.31
C ASP A 3 12.31 1.31 18.93
N HIS A 4 11.03 1.42 19.28
CA HIS A 4 10.22 0.25 19.50
C HIS A 4 9.89 -0.35 18.12
N PRO A 5 10.19 -1.64 17.88
CA PRO A 5 9.83 -2.27 16.62
C PRO A 5 8.32 -2.14 16.44
N GLU A 6 7.92 -1.72 15.24
CA GLU A 6 6.52 -1.55 14.90
C GLU A 6 5.78 -2.89 15.07
N PRO A 7 4.62 -2.91 15.76
CA PRO A 7 3.91 -4.17 16.00
C PRO A 7 3.43 -4.77 14.68
N LEU A 8 3.79 -6.04 14.48
CA LEU A 8 3.37 -6.86 13.34
C LEU A 8 2.12 -7.65 13.70
N TYR A 9 1.22 -7.77 12.74
CA TYR A 9 -0.02 -8.53 12.82
C TYR A 9 -0.06 -9.59 11.71
N PRO A 10 -0.76 -10.71 11.93
CA PRO A 10 -0.93 -11.73 10.90
C PRO A 10 -1.81 -11.21 9.75
N SER A 11 -1.47 -11.61 8.52
CA SER A 11 -2.29 -11.45 7.33
C SER A 11 -3.06 -12.74 7.03
N LEU A 12 -4.09 -12.65 6.19
CA LEU A 12 -4.77 -13.82 5.62
C LEU A 12 -3.97 -14.44 4.44
N THR A 13 -2.94 -13.74 3.94
CA THR A 13 -2.09 -14.20 2.85
C THR A 13 -0.82 -14.88 3.41
N PRO A 14 -0.50 -16.13 3.01
CA PRO A 14 0.54 -16.96 3.65
C PRO A 14 1.94 -16.35 3.76
N LEU A 15 2.39 -15.60 2.74
CA LEU A 15 3.70 -14.95 2.72
C LEU A 15 3.68 -13.46 3.09
N ALA A 16 2.53 -12.96 3.56
CA ALA A 16 2.40 -11.58 3.96
C ALA A 16 2.32 -11.44 5.49
N VAL A 17 2.85 -10.34 5.99
CA VAL A 17 2.62 -9.83 7.35
C VAL A 17 2.21 -8.38 7.23
N GLN A 18 1.51 -7.85 8.23
CA GLN A 18 0.98 -6.50 8.14
C GLN A 18 1.33 -5.65 9.36
N ALA A 19 1.65 -4.37 9.11
CA ALA A 19 1.94 -3.35 10.12
C ALA A 19 0.95 -2.20 10.01
N ARG A 20 0.63 -1.56 11.14
CA ARG A 20 -0.40 -0.50 11.24
C ARG A 20 -1.79 -0.88 10.72
N TRP A 21 -2.01 -2.17 10.49
CA TRP A 21 -3.28 -2.74 10.06
C TRP A 21 -3.63 -3.85 11.06
N LYS A 22 -4.66 -3.63 11.89
CA LYS A 22 -5.01 -4.56 12.98
C LYS A 22 -5.92 -5.71 12.54
N VAL A 23 -6.75 -5.46 11.52
CA VAL A 23 -7.68 -6.46 10.98
C VAL A 23 -6.92 -7.31 9.97
N PRO A 24 -6.81 -8.64 10.17
CA PRO A 24 -6.18 -9.53 9.20
C PRO A 24 -6.77 -9.32 7.81
N THR A 25 -5.91 -9.10 6.83
CA THR A 25 -6.29 -8.71 5.48
C THR A 25 -5.64 -9.64 4.47
N GLU A 26 -6.37 -9.97 3.41
CA GLU A 26 -5.86 -10.70 2.26
C GLU A 26 -5.30 -9.73 1.23
N PHE A 27 -4.19 -10.10 0.60
CA PHE A 27 -3.52 -9.39 -0.48
C PHE A 27 -3.50 -10.26 -1.74
N PRO A 28 -4.57 -10.25 -2.57
CA PRO A 28 -4.76 -11.25 -3.62
C PRO A 28 -3.68 -11.27 -4.71
N SER A 29 -3.03 -10.13 -4.95
CA SER A 29 -1.96 -10.01 -5.95
C SER A 29 -0.56 -10.33 -5.38
N CYS A 30 -0.45 -10.57 -4.08
CA CYS A 30 0.82 -10.90 -3.42
C CYS A 30 1.35 -12.24 -3.94
N PRO A 31 2.66 -12.36 -4.23
CA PRO A 31 3.28 -13.62 -4.56
C PRO A 31 3.10 -14.68 -3.48
N ASP A 32 2.90 -15.91 -3.94
CA ASP A 32 2.77 -17.16 -3.17
C ASP A 32 4.12 -17.85 -2.94
N GLU A 33 5.17 -17.37 -3.60
CA GLU A 33 6.56 -17.76 -3.39
C GLU A 33 7.42 -16.52 -3.14
N PHE A 34 8.38 -16.63 -2.22
CA PHE A 34 9.38 -15.60 -1.98
C PHE A 34 10.60 -15.84 -2.87
N THR A 35 10.96 -14.83 -3.66
CA THR A 35 12.15 -14.80 -4.52
C THR A 35 12.84 -13.44 -4.39
N ASP A 36 14.10 -13.34 -4.80
CA ASP A 36 14.84 -12.06 -4.78
C ASP A 36 14.13 -10.98 -5.63
N ASP A 37 13.47 -11.39 -6.71
CA ASP A 37 12.66 -10.51 -7.59
C ASP A 37 11.19 -10.41 -7.14
N GLY A 38 10.87 -10.83 -5.91
CA GLY A 38 9.49 -10.99 -5.43
C GLY A 38 8.68 -9.69 -5.49
N LEU A 39 9.27 -8.55 -5.16
CA LEU A 39 8.60 -7.24 -5.25
C LEU A 39 8.39 -6.78 -6.70
N MET A 40 9.31 -7.09 -7.61
CA MET A 40 9.11 -6.84 -9.04
C MET A 40 7.96 -7.66 -9.58
N LEU A 41 7.90 -8.95 -9.23
CA LEU A 41 6.79 -9.82 -9.60
C LEU A 41 5.47 -9.29 -9.02
N TYR A 42 5.48 -8.87 -7.76
CA TYR A 42 4.29 -8.30 -7.12
C TYR A 42 3.83 -7.04 -7.86
N ALA A 43 4.72 -6.09 -8.13
CA ALA A 43 4.41 -4.88 -8.88
C ALA A 43 3.79 -5.20 -10.26
N SER A 44 4.29 -6.23 -10.96
CA SER A 44 3.75 -6.64 -12.25
C SER A 44 2.33 -7.24 -12.20
N ARG A 45 1.90 -7.74 -11.04
CA ARG A 45 0.55 -8.28 -10.80
C ARG A 45 -0.46 -7.19 -10.41
N LEU A 46 0.02 -6.01 -10.03
CA LEU A 46 -0.85 -4.86 -9.71
C LEU A 46 -1.30 -4.19 -11.01
N SER A 47 -2.59 -3.88 -11.09
CA SER A 47 -3.17 -3.22 -12.26
C SER A 47 -4.31 -2.33 -11.79
N PHE A 48 -4.49 -1.18 -12.43
CA PHE A 48 -5.56 -0.24 -12.07
C PHE A 48 -6.91 -0.95 -11.95
N GLY A 49 -7.60 -0.73 -10.83
CA GLY A 49 -8.93 -1.28 -10.53
C GLY A 49 -8.95 -2.71 -10.00
N THR A 50 -7.82 -3.43 -9.97
CA THR A 50 -7.77 -4.77 -9.34
C THR A 50 -7.75 -4.66 -7.82
N VAL A 51 -8.14 -5.75 -7.13
CA VAL A 51 -8.14 -5.79 -5.67
C VAL A 51 -6.70 -5.84 -5.16
N PHE A 52 -6.30 -4.80 -4.43
CA PHE A 52 -5.04 -4.76 -3.71
C PHE A 52 -5.13 -5.51 -2.38
N ALA A 53 -6.18 -5.19 -1.61
CA ALA A 53 -6.37 -5.69 -0.27
C ALA A 53 -7.86 -5.84 0.04
N GLN A 54 -8.23 -6.91 0.75
CA GLN A 54 -9.61 -7.19 1.11
C GLN A 54 -9.72 -7.91 2.46
N ASN A 55 -10.77 -7.57 3.20
CA ASN A 55 -11.23 -8.29 4.38
C ASN A 55 -12.76 -8.12 4.50
N ASP A 56 -13.35 -8.64 5.57
CA ASP A 56 -14.80 -8.58 5.80
C ASP A 56 -15.37 -7.16 5.96
N LEU A 57 -14.52 -6.14 6.18
CA LEU A 57 -14.92 -4.76 6.42
C LEU A 57 -14.71 -3.85 5.20
N SER A 58 -13.69 -4.12 4.39
CA SER A 58 -13.34 -3.23 3.28
C SER A 58 -12.62 -3.94 2.14
N THR A 59 -12.70 -3.34 0.96
CA THR A 59 -11.97 -3.75 -0.25
C THR A 59 -11.30 -2.52 -0.84
N SER A 60 -9.99 -2.60 -1.03
CA SER A 60 -9.16 -1.56 -1.64
C SER A 60 -8.77 -1.97 -3.05
N LEU A 61 -8.98 -1.05 -4.00
CA LEU A 61 -8.65 -1.22 -5.41
C LEU A 61 -7.38 -0.43 -5.73
N VAL A 62 -6.50 -1.01 -6.54
CA VAL A 62 -5.29 -0.36 -7.03
C VAL A 62 -5.65 0.86 -7.87
N VAL A 63 -4.98 1.97 -7.60
CA VAL A 63 -5.05 3.19 -8.41
C VAL A 63 -3.72 3.41 -9.12
N GLU A 64 -2.61 3.31 -8.39
CA GLU A 64 -1.27 3.53 -8.92
C GLU A 64 -0.25 2.80 -8.05
N HIS A 65 0.91 2.46 -8.60
CA HIS A 65 2.01 1.91 -7.80
C HIS A 65 3.39 2.38 -8.29
N ARG A 66 4.35 2.43 -7.39
CA ARG A 66 5.77 2.69 -7.69
C ARG A 66 6.62 1.63 -7.04
N LEU A 67 7.47 1.01 -7.84
CA LEU A 67 8.57 0.21 -7.34
C LEU A 67 9.80 1.11 -7.32
N ARG A 68 10.46 1.19 -6.17
CA ARG A 68 11.71 1.93 -6.01
C ARG A 68 12.62 1.14 -5.09
N ASP A 69 13.85 0.91 -5.52
CA ASP A 69 14.84 0.15 -4.75
C ASP A 69 14.21 -1.19 -4.31
N ASP A 70 14.07 -1.43 -3.01
CA ASP A 70 13.44 -2.64 -2.42
C ASP A 70 12.07 -2.35 -1.78
N ASP A 71 11.39 -1.31 -2.24
CA ASP A 71 10.11 -0.84 -1.71
C ASP A 71 9.05 -0.71 -2.82
N LEU A 72 7.84 -1.20 -2.53
CA LEU A 72 6.67 -1.08 -3.39
C LEU A 72 5.61 -0.21 -2.70
N ILE A 73 5.30 0.93 -3.30
CA ILE A 73 4.34 1.89 -2.78
C ILE A 73 3.07 1.76 -3.62
N VAL A 74 1.91 1.61 -2.98
CA VAL A 74 0.63 1.42 -3.68
C VAL A 74 -0.38 2.45 -3.21
N LEU A 75 -0.89 3.25 -4.15
CA LEU A 75 -2.05 4.10 -3.96
C LEU A 75 -3.30 3.28 -4.27
N THR A 76 -4.27 3.35 -3.38
CA THR A 76 -5.54 2.64 -3.50
C THR A 76 -6.73 3.55 -3.24
N ARG A 77 -7.89 3.09 -3.70
CA ARG A 77 -9.19 3.63 -3.31
C ARG A 77 -10.09 2.53 -2.77
N PHE A 78 -10.98 2.85 -1.84
CA PHE A 78 -11.97 1.88 -1.38
C PHE A 78 -13.05 1.66 -2.45
N ALA A 79 -13.57 0.42 -2.56
CA ALA A 79 -14.58 0.05 -3.55
C ALA A 79 -16.02 0.47 -3.18
N GLY A 80 -16.25 0.97 -1.96
CA GLY A 80 -17.57 1.39 -1.45
C GLY A 80 -17.58 2.83 -0.97
N GLU A 81 -18.69 3.26 -0.36
CA GLU A 81 -18.85 4.61 0.17
C GLU A 81 -18.05 4.77 1.48
N ALA A 82 -16.76 5.11 1.36
CA ALA A 82 -15.90 5.40 2.50
C ALA A 82 -15.74 6.92 2.67
N ILE A 83 -15.84 7.41 3.90
CA ILE A 83 -15.60 8.84 4.21
C ILE A 83 -14.15 9.24 3.84
N LYS A 84 -13.20 8.30 3.97
CA LYS A 84 -11.82 8.45 3.50
C LYS A 84 -11.59 7.45 2.38
N ASP A 85 -11.78 7.92 1.15
CA ASP A 85 -11.78 7.05 -0.03
C ASP A 85 -10.39 6.56 -0.44
N TRP A 86 -9.32 7.25 -0.04
CA TRP A 86 -7.98 7.00 -0.56
C TRP A 86 -7.06 6.46 0.52
N ALA A 87 -6.17 5.55 0.16
CA ALA A 87 -5.19 4.99 1.09
C ALA A 87 -3.87 4.72 0.40
N VAL A 88 -2.77 4.89 1.12
CA VAL A 88 -1.42 4.54 0.66
C VAL A 88 -0.89 3.40 1.51
N ALA A 89 -0.39 2.36 0.85
CA ALA A 89 0.28 1.24 1.47
C ALA A 89 1.74 1.17 1.00
N HIS A 90 2.59 0.70 1.89
CA HIS A 90 4.01 0.48 1.65
C HIS A 90 4.34 -0.99 1.85
N ILE A 91 5.00 -1.61 0.89
CA ILE A 91 5.36 -3.02 0.92
C ILE A 91 6.88 -3.12 0.84
N SER A 92 7.47 -3.79 1.82
CA SER A 92 8.89 -4.12 1.85
C SER A 92 9.09 -5.61 2.18
N VAL A 93 10.33 -6.06 2.23
CA VAL A 93 10.67 -7.44 2.61
C VAL A 93 11.16 -7.50 4.05
N LEU A 94 10.59 -8.41 4.83
CA LEU A 94 11.02 -8.71 6.19
C LEU A 94 11.15 -10.23 6.38
N GLU A 95 12.39 -10.71 6.61
CA GLU A 95 12.66 -12.12 6.90
C GLU A 95 12.05 -13.10 5.88
N GLY A 96 12.14 -12.78 4.58
CA GLY A 96 11.57 -13.62 3.51
C GLY A 96 10.04 -13.57 3.39
N ARG A 97 9.40 -12.54 3.96
CA ARG A 97 7.96 -12.28 3.86
C ARG A 97 7.71 -10.87 3.34
N PHE A 98 6.57 -10.65 2.69
CA PHE A 98 6.12 -9.33 2.27
C PHE A 98 5.48 -8.62 3.46
N LEU A 99 6.05 -7.48 3.87
CA LEU A 99 5.53 -6.64 4.93
C LEU A 99 4.65 -5.55 4.33
N HIS A 100 3.34 -5.64 4.52
CA HIS A 100 2.39 -4.61 4.15
C HIS A 100 2.16 -3.64 5.30
N ARG A 101 2.64 -2.40 5.16
CA ARG A 101 2.38 -1.33 6.11
C ARG A 101 1.30 -0.39 5.57
N SER A 102 0.26 -0.18 6.37
CA SER A 102 -0.70 0.90 6.11
C SER A 102 -0.07 2.24 6.54
N GLU A 103 0.07 3.19 5.61
CA GLU A 103 0.61 4.51 5.94
C GLU A 103 -0.49 5.38 6.53
N PHE A 104 -1.43 5.79 5.67
CA PHE A 104 -2.55 6.66 6.02
C PHE A 104 -3.73 6.47 5.07
N THR A 105 -4.89 6.92 5.55
CA THR A 105 -6.10 7.12 4.74
C THR A 105 -6.41 8.61 4.61
N PHE A 106 -6.87 9.01 3.43
CA PHE A 106 -7.03 10.39 3.00
C PHE A 106 -8.45 10.65 2.50
N TYR A 107 -8.93 11.87 2.72
CA TYR A 107 -10.23 12.33 2.22
C TYR A 107 -10.19 12.68 0.72
N THR A 108 -9.04 13.13 0.22
CA THR A 108 -8.88 13.59 -1.17
C THR A 108 -7.76 12.82 -1.87
N LEU A 109 -7.94 12.65 -3.19
CA LEU A 109 -6.91 12.06 -4.05
C LEU A 109 -5.61 12.86 -4.01
N GLN A 110 -5.70 14.19 -4.04
CA GLN A 110 -4.54 15.08 -4.00
C GLN A 110 -3.69 14.86 -2.73
N GLY A 111 -4.34 14.74 -1.56
CA GLY A 111 -3.63 14.47 -0.31
C GLY A 111 -2.93 13.10 -0.33
N ALA A 112 -3.58 12.09 -0.90
CA ALA A 112 -3.01 10.77 -1.07
C ALA A 112 -1.84 10.75 -2.07
N LEU A 113 -1.96 11.45 -3.20
CA LEU A 113 -0.91 11.58 -4.22
C LEU A 113 0.33 12.29 -3.68
N LYS A 114 0.15 13.38 -2.91
CA LYS A 114 1.26 14.07 -2.24
C LYS A 114 2.07 13.10 -1.37
N HIS A 115 1.38 12.29 -0.56
CA HIS A 115 2.04 11.32 0.30
C HIS A 115 2.66 10.16 -0.48
N PHE A 116 1.96 9.65 -1.49
CA PHE A 116 2.43 8.60 -2.40
C PHE A 116 3.72 9.01 -3.12
N CYS A 117 3.76 10.19 -3.75
CA CYS A 117 4.94 10.71 -4.42
C CYS A 117 6.09 10.92 -3.43
N ALA A 118 5.82 11.47 -2.24
CA ALA A 118 6.85 11.66 -1.22
C ALA A 118 7.51 10.32 -0.80
N LEU A 119 6.73 9.26 -0.61
CA LEU A 119 7.25 7.92 -0.32
C LEU A 119 8.00 7.32 -1.51
N ALA A 120 7.50 7.53 -2.72
CA ALA A 120 8.18 7.14 -3.95
C ALA A 120 9.47 7.94 -4.22
N GLY A 121 9.78 8.98 -3.44
CA GLY A 121 10.93 9.88 -3.67
C GLY A 121 10.74 10.87 -4.82
N GLU A 122 9.51 11.04 -5.27
CA GLU A 122 9.12 11.95 -6.34
C GLU A 122 8.64 13.29 -5.75
N GLN A 123 8.87 14.39 -6.47
CA GLN A 123 8.26 15.66 -6.12
C GLN A 123 6.84 15.72 -6.69
N PHE A 124 5.87 16.06 -5.84
CA PHE A 124 4.53 16.37 -6.29
C PHE A 124 4.50 17.84 -6.72
N GLU A 125 4.36 18.10 -8.02
CA GLU A 125 4.18 19.46 -8.52
C GLU A 125 2.77 19.96 -8.14
N GLU A 126 2.72 20.93 -7.23
CA GLU A 126 1.47 21.62 -6.91
C GLU A 126 1.14 22.56 -8.08
N SER A 127 0.06 22.26 -8.82
CA SER A 127 -0.44 23.20 -9.83
C SER A 127 -0.88 24.50 -9.12
N MET A 128 -0.53 25.65 -9.68
CA MET A 128 -0.94 26.97 -9.17
C MET A 128 -2.48 27.13 -9.12
N ASP A 129 -3.23 26.29 -9.82
CA ASP A 129 -4.70 26.29 -9.81
C ASP A 129 -5.31 25.78 -8.49
N ASP A 130 -4.54 25.16 -7.59
CA ASP A 130 -5.01 24.70 -6.27
C ASP A 130 -5.18 25.84 -5.23
N TYR A 131 -4.86 27.09 -5.59
CA TYR A 131 -4.91 28.27 -4.71
C TYR A 131 -6.01 29.30 -5.04
N CYS A 132 -6.94 28.99 -5.96
CA CYS A 132 -8.02 29.91 -6.35
C CYS A 132 -9.41 29.52 -5.82
#